data_AF-A0A2V2E9Y0-F1
#
_entry.id   AF-A0A2V2E9Y0-F1
#
_cell.length_a   1.000
_cell.length_b   1.000
_cell.length_c   1.000
_cell.angle_alpha   90.00
_cell.angle_beta   90.00
_cell.angle_gamma   90.00
#
_symmetry.space_group_name_H-M   'P 1'
#
loop_
_entity.id
_entity.type
_entity.pdbx_description
1 polymer ?
#
loop_
_entity_poly.entity_id
_entity_poly.type
_entity_poly.pdbx_seq_one_letter_code
_entity_poly.pdbx_strand_id
1 'polypeptide(L)'
;MFGCQNTPFSLDEGRYIPEQSEKDDMAVPYLLIGEDNRIEVIQDILVSYQPSGTMTLNRNEVILETEFADSTCKWTFELIDNNKLKFVSAKSSVPYKEELWEDGMVFVLAKEGA
;
A
#
# COMPACT_ATOMS: atom_id res chain seq x y z
N MET A 1 32.77 -17.39 -0.20
CA MET A 1 32.00 -16.38 -0.95
C MET A 1 30.68 -17.01 -1.38
N PHE A 2 29.56 -16.56 -0.81
CA PHE A 2 28.23 -16.69 -1.39
C PHE A 2 27.48 -15.42 -0.96
N GLY A 3 27.57 -14.40 -1.82
CA GLY A 3 26.83 -13.16 -1.64
C GLY A 3 25.37 -13.43 -1.93
N CYS A 4 24.55 -13.46 -0.88
CA CYS A 4 23.13 -13.18 -1.04
C CYS A 4 23.05 -11.70 -1.42
N GLN A 5 22.96 -11.43 -2.72
CA GLN A 5 22.50 -10.13 -3.19
C GLN A 5 21.03 -10.03 -2.76
N ASN A 6 20.80 -9.55 -1.53
CA ASN A 6 19.58 -8.85 -1.18
C ASN A 6 19.60 -7.60 -2.05
N THR A 7 19.22 -7.69 -3.31
CA THR A 7 18.74 -6.51 -4.01
C THR A 7 17.57 -6.01 -3.19
N PRO A 8 17.67 -4.85 -2.52
CA PRO A 8 16.52 -4.29 -1.85
C PRO A 8 15.49 -4.04 -2.94
N PHE A 9 14.30 -4.62 -2.78
CA PHE A 9 13.18 -4.21 -3.60
C PHE A 9 12.96 -2.72 -3.35
N SER A 10 12.83 -1.92 -4.42
CA SER A 10 12.61 -0.48 -4.34
C SER A 10 11.16 -0.18 -4.69
N LEU A 11 10.44 0.47 -3.79
CA LEU A 11 9.15 1.08 -4.09
C LEU A 11 9.38 2.49 -4.61
N ASP A 12 8.90 2.75 -5.82
CA ASP A 12 8.88 4.10 -6.35
C ASP A 12 7.75 4.91 -5.69
N GLU A 13 7.94 6.22 -5.64
CA GLU A 13 6.93 7.16 -5.20
C GLU A 13 5.76 7.21 -6.18
N GLY A 14 4.58 7.57 -5.66
CA GLY A 14 3.40 7.83 -6.47
C GLY A 14 2.14 7.13 -5.97
N ARG A 15 1.14 7.09 -6.86
CA ARG A 15 -0.18 6.52 -6.58
C ARG A 15 -0.21 5.06 -6.98
N TYR A 16 -0.47 4.17 -6.03
CA TYR A 16 -0.66 2.75 -6.29
C TYR A 16 -2.14 2.40 -6.26
N ILE A 17 -2.67 1.87 -7.36
CA ILE A 17 -4.09 1.52 -7.52
C ILE A 17 -4.24 0.01 -7.74
N PRO A 18 -5.39 -0.60 -7.42
CA PRO A 18 -5.65 -1.99 -7.74
C PRO A 18 -5.43 -2.25 -9.24
N GLU A 19 -4.73 -3.34 -9.60
CA GLU A 19 -4.35 -3.67 -10.97
C GLU A 19 -5.56 -3.73 -11.92
N GLN A 20 -6.70 -4.20 -11.42
CA GLN A 20 -7.97 -4.24 -12.16
C GLN A 20 -8.56 -2.86 -12.48
N SER A 21 -8.08 -1.81 -11.82
CA SER A 21 -8.58 -0.44 -11.89
C SER A 21 -7.60 0.52 -12.57
N GLU A 22 -6.58 0.02 -13.27
CA GLU A 22 -5.52 0.83 -13.94
C GLU A 22 -6.04 1.97 -14.84
N LYS A 23 -7.32 1.94 -15.25
CA LYS A 23 -7.95 2.93 -16.13
C LYS A 23 -8.94 3.86 -15.42
N ASP A 24 -9.11 3.71 -14.11
CA ASP A 24 -10.08 4.47 -13.32
C ASP A 24 -9.36 5.40 -12.35
N ASP A 25 -9.41 6.70 -12.65
CA ASP A 25 -8.79 7.74 -11.82
C ASP A 25 -9.47 7.94 -10.46
N MET A 26 -10.66 7.37 -10.27
CA MET A 26 -11.43 7.40 -9.02
C MET A 26 -11.37 6.07 -8.24
N ALA A 27 -10.52 5.13 -8.66
CA ALA A 27 -10.40 3.83 -8.02
C ALA A 27 -10.07 3.96 -6.53
N VAL A 28 -10.93 3.43 -5.67
CA VAL A 28 -10.68 3.22 -4.24
C VAL A 28 -10.79 1.72 -3.93
N PRO A 29 -9.97 1.17 -3.02
CA PRO A 29 -8.94 1.87 -2.26
C PRO A 29 -7.68 2.13 -3.11
N TYR A 30 -6.82 3.07 -2.70
CA TYR A 30 -5.50 3.27 -3.30
C TYR A 30 -4.48 3.74 -2.27
N LEU A 31 -3.20 3.66 -2.61
CA LEU A 31 -2.08 4.07 -1.75
C LEU A 31 -1.37 5.27 -2.38
N LEU A 32 -0.87 6.17 -1.53
CA LEU A 32 0.08 7.21 -1.93
C LEU A 32 1.39 6.96 -1.21
N ILE A 33 2.49 6.86 -1.97
CA ILE A 33 3.85 6.67 -1.45
C ILE A 33 4.66 7.92 -1.76
N GLY A 34 5.22 8.56 -0.74
CA GLY A 34 6.02 9.78 -0.87
C GLY A 34 7.51 9.59 -0.54
N GLU A 35 8.31 10.62 -0.86
CA GLU A 35 9.78 10.70 -0.76
C GLU A 35 10.36 10.22 0.60
N ASP A 36 9.61 10.39 1.70
CA ASP A 36 10.06 10.06 3.06
C ASP A 36 9.65 8.64 3.54
N ASN A 37 9.40 7.71 2.62
CA ASN A 37 8.78 6.41 2.93
C ASN A 37 7.43 6.55 3.65
N ARG A 38 6.74 7.69 3.45
CA ARG A 38 5.40 7.88 3.99
C ARG A 38 4.42 7.17 3.08
N ILE A 39 3.49 6.44 3.68
CA ILE A 39 2.37 5.81 2.98
C ILE A 39 1.06 6.35 3.53
N GLU A 40 0.15 6.70 2.63
CA GLU A 40 -1.23 7.08 2.93
C GLU A 40 -2.18 6.09 2.27
N VAL A 41 -3.19 5.63 3.02
CA VAL A 41 -4.21 4.69 2.54
C VAL A 41 -5.50 5.47 2.31
N ILE A 42 -5.97 5.50 1.07
CA ILE A 42 -7.19 6.20 0.70
C ILE A 42 -8.33 5.20 0.52
N GLN A 43 -9.29 5.24 1.43
CA GLN A 43 -10.48 4.35 1.43
C GLN A 43 -11.77 5.10 1.07
N ASP A 44 -11.75 6.43 1.11
CA ASP A 44 -12.86 7.30 0.75
C ASP A 44 -12.35 8.69 0.36
N ILE A 45 -12.62 9.16 -0.86
CA ILE A 45 -12.16 10.48 -1.31
C ILE A 45 -12.91 11.64 -0.62
N LEU A 46 -14.03 11.37 0.06
CA LEU A 46 -14.85 12.39 0.70
C LEU A 46 -14.43 12.70 2.13
N VAL A 47 -13.50 11.94 2.72
CA VAL A 47 -13.04 12.15 4.10
C VAL A 47 -11.75 12.97 4.15
N SER A 48 -11.68 13.87 5.12
CA SER A 48 -10.54 14.77 5.33
C SER A 48 -9.36 14.13 6.06
N TYR A 49 -9.55 12.96 6.68
CA TYR A 49 -8.53 12.25 7.44
C TYR A 49 -8.40 10.82 6.94
N GLN A 50 -7.18 10.42 6.60
CA GLN A 50 -6.85 9.12 6.03
C GLN A 50 -5.78 8.45 6.90
N PRO A 51 -5.81 7.12 7.05
CA PRO A 51 -4.72 6.40 7.68
C PRO A 51 -3.40 6.68 6.95
N SER A 52 -2.40 7.18 7.68
CA SER A 52 -1.07 7.42 7.12
C SER A 52 0.01 7.22 8.17
N GLY A 53 1.22 6.92 7.70
CA GLY A 53 2.35 6.67 8.59
C GLY A 53 3.63 6.37 7.83
N THR A 54 4.69 6.09 8.58
CA THR A 54 5.96 5.63 8.00
C THR A 54 5.84 4.17 7.62
N MET A 55 6.19 3.88 6.37
CA MET A 55 6.30 2.53 5.86
C MET A 55 7.49 1.81 6.49
N THR A 56 7.27 0.58 6.94
CA THR A 56 8.34 -0.33 7.36
C THR A 56 8.52 -1.42 6.31
N LEU A 57 9.73 -1.54 5.76
CA LEU A 57 10.09 -2.61 4.82
C LEU A 57 10.91 -3.69 5.55
N ASN A 58 10.43 -4.92 5.55
CA ASN A 58 11.12 -6.10 6.07
C ASN A 58 11.22 -7.16 4.98
N ARG A 59 12.38 -7.23 4.30
CA ARG A 59 12.60 -8.06 3.11
C ARG A 59 11.64 -7.67 1.98
N ASN A 60 10.63 -8.50 1.74
CA ASN A 60 9.56 -8.27 0.75
C ASN A 60 8.25 -7.89 1.44
N GLU A 61 8.21 -7.67 2.75
CA GLU A 61 6.99 -7.27 3.45
C GLU A 61 7.00 -5.76 3.70
N VAL A 62 5.93 -5.11 3.29
CA VAL A 62 5.69 -3.68 3.46
C VAL A 62 4.56 -3.52 4.47
N ILE A 63 4.82 -2.79 5.54
CA ILE A 63 3.88 -2.62 6.64
C ILE A 63 3.62 -1.14 6.85
N LEU A 64 2.33 -0.78 6.86
CA LEU A 64 1.84 0.43 7.50
C LEU A 64 1.18 0.02 8.81
N GLU A 65 1.64 0.56 9.93
CA GLU A 65 0.98 0.48 11.22
C GLU A 65 0.82 1.90 11.76
N THR A 66 -0.41 2.30 12.06
CA THR A 66 -0.75 3.68 12.46
C THR A 66 -2.00 3.71 13.33
N GLU A 67 -2.30 4.86 13.93
CA GLU A 67 -3.54 5.09 14.68
C GLU A 67 -4.53 5.85 13.81
N PHE A 68 -5.77 5.37 13.74
CA PHE A 68 -6.87 6.00 13.01
C PHE A 68 -8.17 5.84 13.79
N ALA A 69 -8.88 6.95 14.01
CA ALA A 69 -10.15 6.98 14.75
C ALA A 69 -10.07 6.22 16.10
N ASP A 70 -9.06 6.55 16.90
CA ASP A 70 -8.80 5.96 18.23
C ASP A 70 -8.51 4.44 18.22
N SER A 71 -8.17 3.86 17.05
CA SER A 71 -7.82 2.46 16.90
C SER A 71 -6.49 2.29 16.16
N THR A 72 -5.66 1.34 16.63
CA THR A 72 -4.48 0.92 15.87
C THR A 72 -4.93 0.13 14.64
N CYS A 73 -4.39 0.49 13.50
CA CYS A 73 -4.67 -0.12 12.22
C CYS A 73 -3.38 -0.55 11.53
N LYS A 74 -3.50 -1.59 10.71
CA LYS A 74 -2.36 -2.21 10.05
C LYS A 74 -2.70 -2.68 8.65
N TRP A 75 -1.92 -2.28 7.67
CA TRP A 75 -1.93 -2.86 6.33
C TRP A 75 -0.59 -3.52 6.08
N THR A 76 -0.65 -4.79 5.72
CA THR A 76 0.53 -5.57 5.34
C THR A 76 0.42 -5.94 3.87
N PHE A 77 1.51 -5.70 3.14
CA PHE A 77 1.65 -6.03 1.75
C PHE A 77 2.89 -6.88 1.53
N GLU A 78 2.81 -7.76 0.54
CA GLU A 78 3.97 -8.45 -0.02
C GLU A 78 4.38 -7.74 -1.31
N LEU A 79 5.63 -7.32 -1.37
CA LEU A 79 6.27 -6.74 -2.54
C LEU A 79 6.65 -7.88 -3.49
N ILE A 80 5.87 -8.03 -4.56
CA ILE A 80 6.01 -9.12 -5.54
C ILE A 80 6.83 -8.70 -6.78
N ASP A 81 6.99 -7.38 -6.97
CA ASP A 81 7.86 -6.72 -7.95
C ASP A 81 8.17 -5.31 -7.41
N ASN A 82 9.13 -4.59 -7.98
CA ASN A 82 9.56 -3.26 -7.49
C ASN A 82 8.37 -2.31 -7.26
N ASN A 83 7.38 -2.32 -8.16
CA ASN A 83 6.22 -1.43 -8.08
C ASN A 83 4.89 -2.20 -7.98
N LYS A 84 4.90 -3.39 -7.37
CA LYS A 84 3.69 -4.21 -7.16
C LYS A 84 3.57 -4.71 -5.74
N LEU A 85 2.50 -4.27 -5.07
CA LEU A 85 2.17 -4.62 -3.69
C LEU A 85 0.95 -5.54 -3.67
N LYS A 86 1.09 -6.73 -3.08
CA LYS A 86 -0.02 -7.65 -2.87
C LYS A 86 -0.51 -7.54 -1.43
N PHE A 87 -1.77 -7.16 -1.23
CA PHE A 87 -2.35 -7.07 0.11
C PHE A 87 -2.45 -8.44 0.78
N VAL A 88 -2.11 -8.50 2.08
CA VAL A 88 -2.13 -9.71 2.91
C VAL A 88 -3.11 -9.49 4.06
N SER A 89 -4.34 -9.97 3.90
CA SER A 89 -5.43 -9.77 4.86
C SER A 89 -5.11 -10.39 6.22
N ALA A 90 -4.54 -11.61 6.23
CA ALA A 90 -4.24 -12.34 7.46
C ALA A 90 -3.24 -11.66 8.41
N LYS A 91 -2.50 -10.65 7.92
CA LYS A 91 -1.53 -9.85 8.70
C LYS A 91 -1.96 -8.40 8.88
N SER A 92 -3.17 -8.08 8.43
CA SER A 92 -3.72 -6.73 8.43
C SER A 92 -4.85 -6.60 9.44
N SER A 93 -5.08 -5.38 9.90
CA SER A 93 -6.18 -4.96 10.75
C SER A 93 -6.69 -3.65 10.17
N VAL A 94 -7.55 -3.76 9.15
CA VAL A 94 -8.06 -2.62 8.38
C VAL A 94 -9.27 -2.03 9.11
N PRO A 95 -9.29 -0.75 9.45
CA PRO A 95 -10.44 -0.08 10.02
C PRO A 95 -11.33 0.44 8.90
N TYR A 96 -12.64 0.29 9.03
CA TYR A 96 -13.66 0.88 8.16
C TYR A 96 -13.54 0.46 6.67
N LYS A 97 -14.68 0.18 6.02
CA LYS A 97 -14.71 -0.29 4.63
C LYS A 97 -13.80 -1.51 4.36
N GLU A 98 -13.77 -2.45 5.32
CA GLU A 98 -13.01 -3.70 5.21
C GLU A 98 -13.38 -4.49 3.95
N GLU A 99 -14.62 -4.36 3.47
CA GLU A 99 -15.13 -5.00 2.25
C GLU A 99 -14.39 -4.56 0.97
N LEU A 100 -13.66 -3.44 0.99
CA LEU A 100 -12.84 -2.99 -0.12
C LEU A 100 -11.51 -3.74 -0.23
N TRP A 101 -11.14 -4.52 0.79
CA TRP A 101 -9.82 -5.14 0.91
C TRP A 101 -9.91 -6.65 0.82
N GLU A 102 -9.72 -7.16 -0.39
CA GLU A 102 -9.66 -8.59 -0.64
C GLU A 102 -8.24 -9.12 -0.51
N ASP A 103 -8.08 -10.26 0.18
CA ASP A 103 -6.77 -10.91 0.28
C ASP A 103 -6.19 -11.19 -1.11
N GLY A 104 -4.95 -10.81 -1.31
CA GLY A 104 -4.25 -10.96 -2.57
C GLY A 104 -4.54 -9.89 -3.63
N MET A 105 -5.32 -8.86 -3.31
CA MET A 105 -5.45 -7.67 -4.15
C MET A 105 -4.08 -7.07 -4.46
N VAL A 106 -3.77 -6.87 -5.75
CA VAL A 106 -2.49 -6.32 -6.20
C VAL A 106 -2.66 -4.85 -6.53
N PHE A 107 -1.80 -4.02 -5.95
CA PHE A 107 -1.67 -2.60 -6.21
C PHE A 107 -0.43 -2.35 -7.07
N VAL A 108 -0.59 -1.57 -8.12
CA VAL A 108 0.45 -1.24 -9.10
C VAL A 108 0.62 0.27 -9.15
N LEU A 109 1.84 0.72 -9.41
CA LEU A 109 2.09 2.14 -9.65
C LEU A 109 1.28 2.61 -10.86
N ALA A 110 0.35 3.53 -10.64
CA ALA A 110 -0.40 4.17 -11.69
C ALA A 110 0.57 4.96 -12.58
N LYS A 111 0.47 4.80 -13.89
CA LYS A 111 1.24 5.62 -14.82
C LYS A 111 0.80 7.07 -14.63
N GLU A 112 1.74 8.00 -14.48
CA GLU A 112 1.44 9.42 -14.60
C GLU A 112 0.70 9.62 -15.94
N GLY A 113 -0.47 10.27 -15.87
CA GLY A 113 -1.26 10.56 -17.06
C GLY A 113 -0.39 11.30 -18.08
N ALA A 114 -0.29 10.73 -19.28
CA ALA A 114 0.35 11.37 -20.43
C ALA A 114 -0.36 12.67 -20.84
#